data_AF-A0A4U1F1L8-F1
#
_entry.id   AF-A0A4U1F1L8-F1
#
_cell.length_a   1.000
_cell.length_b   1.000
_cell.length_c   1.000
_cell.angle_alpha   90.00
_cell.angle_beta   90.00
_cell.angle_gamma   90.00
#
_symmetry.space_group_name_H-M   'P 1'
#
loop_
_entity.id
_entity.type
_entity.pdbx_description
1 polymer ?
#
loop_
_entity_poly.entity_id
_entity_poly.type
_entity_poly.pdbx_seq_one_letter_code
_entity_poly.pdbx_strand_id
1 'polypeptide(L)' 'VASNTIQPTPQTIPAIDPALFNTVSQGDIRLTPEDFARAQKYCKYAGSALQYEDVSTAVQNLQKALKLLTTGRE' A
#
# COMPACT_ATOMS: atom_id res chain seq x y z
N VAL A 1 -10.07 -42.23 9.56
CA VAL A 1 -9.22 -41.07 9.22
C VAL A 1 -9.81 -39.86 9.91
N ALA A 2 -9.13 -39.29 10.91
CA ALA A 2 -9.61 -38.14 11.67
C ALA A 2 -9.22 -36.84 10.94
N SER A 3 -10.18 -35.96 10.71
CA SER A 3 -10.01 -34.67 10.04
C SER A 3 -9.43 -33.66 11.03
N ASN A 4 -8.14 -33.32 10.90
CA ASN A 4 -7.52 -32.24 11.66
C ASN A 4 -7.94 -30.89 11.07
N THR A 5 -8.73 -30.11 11.82
CA THR A 5 -9.03 -28.72 11.52
C THR A 5 -7.90 -27.83 12.03
N ILE A 6 -7.08 -27.28 11.11
CA ILE A 6 -6.06 -26.27 11.46
C ILE A 6 -6.78 -24.94 11.66
N GLN A 7 -6.90 -24.50 12.92
CA GLN A 7 -7.40 -23.19 13.28
C GLN A 7 -6.25 -22.17 13.16
N PRO A 8 -6.36 -21.09 12.36
CA PRO A 8 -5.33 -20.07 12.30
C PRO A 8 -5.29 -19.30 13.63
N THR A 9 -4.12 -19.27 14.28
CA THR A 9 -3.90 -18.51 15.49
C THR A 9 -3.88 -17.00 15.17
N PRO A 10 -4.50 -16.15 16.01
CA PRO A 10 -4.42 -14.71 15.83
C PRO A 10 -2.96 -14.25 15.97
N GLN A 11 -2.38 -13.73 14.89
CA GLN A 11 -1.08 -13.08 14.95
C GLN A 11 -1.27 -11.69 15.58
N THR A 12 -0.63 -11.46 16.73
CA THR A 12 -0.54 -10.15 17.37
C THR A 12 0.11 -9.16 16.41
N ILE A 13 -0.69 -8.29 15.79
CA ILE A 13 -0.16 -7.21 14.95
C ILE A 13 0.60 -6.25 15.87
N PRO A 14 1.90 -5.99 15.67
CA PRO A 14 2.60 -4.96 16.42
C PRO A 14 1.92 -3.61 16.16
N ALA A 15 1.67 -2.85 17.22
CA ALA A 15 1.11 -1.52 17.13
C ALA A 15 2.06 -0.64 16.30
N ILE A 16 1.65 -0.33 15.07
CA ILE A 16 2.35 0.60 14.18
C ILE A 16 2.31 1.98 14.84
N ASP A 17 3.49 2.53 15.14
CA ASP A 17 3.62 3.86 15.71
C ASP A 17 3.06 4.92 14.74
N PRO A 18 2.04 5.71 15.14
CA PRO A 18 1.41 6.68 14.26
C PRO A 18 2.33 7.86 13.88
N ALA A 19 3.46 8.08 14.57
CA ALA A 19 4.39 9.15 14.23
C ALA A 19 5.25 8.85 13.00
N LEU A 20 5.34 7.58 12.59
CA LEU A 20 6.04 7.16 11.35
C LEU A 20 5.37 7.71 10.08
N PHE A 21 4.06 8.00 10.14
CA PHE A 21 3.31 8.65 9.05
C PHE A 21 3.63 10.14 8.89
N ASN A 22 4.32 10.77 9.85
CA ASN A 22 4.54 12.22 9.86
C ASN A 22 5.79 12.66 9.09
N THR A 23 6.41 11.78 8.30
CA THR A 23 7.65 12.11 7.62
C THR A 23 7.43 12.43 6.14
N VAL A 24 7.91 13.62 5.77
CA VAL A 24 8.19 14.14 4.43
C VAL A 24 7.05 14.92 3.77
N SER A 25 6.85 16.17 4.21
CA SER A 25 6.38 17.24 3.33
C SER A 25 7.54 17.69 2.43
N GLN A 26 7.79 16.98 1.32
CA GLN A 26 8.66 17.48 0.26
C GLN A 26 7.81 18.29 -0.72
N GLY A 27 7.99 19.60 -0.70
CA GLY A 27 7.27 20.54 -1.56
C GLY A 27 5.90 20.94 -1.00
N ASP A 28 5.29 21.95 -1.61
CA ASP A 28 4.00 22.59 -1.29
C ASP A 28 2.79 21.63 -1.14
N ILE A 29 3.02 20.33 -1.32
CA ILE A 29 2.04 19.25 -1.37
C ILE A 29 1.87 18.69 0.05
N ARG A 30 0.76 19.02 0.70
CA ARG A 30 0.40 18.47 2.00
C ARG A 30 -0.34 17.14 1.82
N LEU A 31 0.39 16.04 1.88
CA LEU A 31 -0.19 14.70 1.86
C LEU A 31 -0.77 14.35 3.23
N THR A 32 -1.96 13.76 3.22
CA THR A 32 -2.63 13.22 4.41
C THR A 32 -2.20 11.77 4.65
N PRO A 33 -2.38 11.23 5.86
CA PRO A 33 -2.18 9.80 6.13
C PRO A 33 -2.98 8.89 5.18
N GLU A 34 -4.17 9.32 4.78
CA GLU A 34 -5.03 8.61 3.81
C GLU A 34 -4.43 8.62 2.40
N ASP A 35 -3.73 9.68 1.99
CA ASP A 35 -3.00 9.70 0.72
C ASP A 35 -1.85 8.70 0.73
N PHE A 36 -1.08 8.65 1.83
CA PHE A 36 -0.02 7.66 1.99
C PHE A 36 -0.58 6.22 1.97
N ALA A 37 -1.69 5.97 2.67
CA ALA A 37 -2.35 4.66 2.67
C ALA A 37 -2.81 4.24 1.26
N ARG A 38 -3.37 5.19 0.47
CA ARG A 38 -3.76 4.94 -0.92
C ARG A 38 -2.55 4.69 -1.83
N ALA A 39 -1.49 5.50 -1.73
CA ALA A 39 -0.26 5.29 -2.48
C ALA A 39 0.35 3.91 -2.21
N GLN A 40 0.44 3.51 -0.94
CA GLN A 40 0.92 2.19 -0.53
C GLN A 40 0.06 1.06 -1.13
N LYS A 41 -1.28 1.24 -1.15
CA LYS A 41 -2.20 0.26 -1.74
C LYS A 41 -1.95 0.08 -3.24
N TYR A 42 -1.76 1.16 -3.98
CA TYR A 42 -1.41 1.08 -5.40
C TYR A 42 -0.07 0.35 -5.61
N CYS A 43 0.95 0.64 -4.81
CA CYS A 43 2.23 -0.07 -4.89
C CYS A 43 2.06 -1.59 -4.64
N LYS A 44 1.22 -1.98 -3.67
CA LYS A 44 0.90 -3.39 -3.41
C LYS A 44 0.21 -4.05 -4.62
N TYR A 45 -0.75 -3.36 -5.24
CA TYR A 45 -1.44 -3.85 -6.43
C TYR A 45 -0.51 -3.95 -7.65
N ALA A 46 0.40 -3.00 -7.83
CA ALA A 46 1.43 -3.10 -8.85
C ALA A 46 2.32 -4.33 -8.61
N GLY A 47 2.75 -4.55 -7.37
CA GLY A 47 3.52 -5.74 -6.99
C GLY A 47 2.79 -7.05 -7.31
N SER A 48 1.49 -7.15 -7.04
CA SER A 48 0.69 -8.32 -7.44
C SER A 48 0.56 -8.46 -8.95
N ALA A 49 0.38 -7.38 -9.70
CA ALA A 49 0.28 -7.44 -11.16
C ALA A 49 1.58 -7.94 -11.80
N LEU A 50 2.75 -7.53 -11.28
CA LEU A 50 4.05 -8.01 -11.75
C LEU A 50 4.24 -9.52 -11.54
N GLN A 51 3.65 -10.11 -10.49
CA GLN A 51 3.69 -11.57 -10.27
C GLN A 51 2.97 -12.37 -11.36
N TYR A 52 1.97 -11.76 -12.02
CA TYR A 52 1.23 -12.34 -13.15
C TYR A 52 1.69 -11.79 -14.50
N GLU A 53 2.83 -11.08 -14.53
CA GLU A 53 3.39 -10.45 -15.74
C GLU A 53 2.41 -9.47 -16.42
N ASP A 54 1.43 -8.97 -15.66
CA ASP A 54 0.49 -7.94 -16.13
C ASP A 54 1.14 -6.57 -16.00
N VAL A 55 2.02 -6.28 -16.97
CA VAL A 55 2.77 -5.03 -17.05
C VAL A 55 1.84 -3.82 -17.15
N SER A 56 0.74 -3.94 -17.89
CA SER A 56 -0.21 -2.83 -18.07
C SER A 56 -0.87 -2.43 -16.75
N THR A 57 -1.36 -3.40 -15.98
CA THR A 57 -1.95 -3.15 -14.67
C THR A 57 -0.90 -2.65 -13.67
N ALA A 58 0.33 -3.17 -13.72
CA ALA A 58 1.41 -2.70 -12.86
C ALA A 58 1.73 -1.22 -13.11
N VAL A 59 1.94 -0.84 -14.38
CA VAL A 59 2.23 0.55 -14.77
C VAL A 59 1.11 1.50 -14.35
N GLN A 60 -0.15 1.13 -14.57
CA GLN A 60 -1.29 1.95 -14.19
C GLN A 60 -1.34 2.24 -12.68
N ASN A 61 -1.09 1.23 -11.84
CA ASN A 61 -1.07 1.42 -10.40
C ASN A 61 0.11 2.30 -9.96
N LEU A 62 1.30 2.09 -10.51
CA LEU A 62 2.48 2.91 -10.22
C LEU A 62 2.26 4.38 -10.62
N GLN A 63 1.64 4.62 -11.77
CA GLN A 63 1.30 5.97 -12.22
C GLN A 63 0.30 6.66 -11.28
N LYS A 64 -0.71 5.93 -10.78
CA LYS A 64 -1.64 6.46 -9.77
C LYS A 64 -0.92 6.83 -8.46
N ALA A 65 -0.04 5.94 -7.98
CA ALA A 65 0.77 6.23 -6.79
C ALA A 65 1.64 7.46 -6.98
N LEU A 66 2.35 7.55 -8.12
CA LEU A 66 3.22 8.68 -8.45
C LEU A 66 2.42 9.98 -8.52
N LYS A 67 1.28 9.99 -9.21
CA LYS A 67 0.42 11.17 -9.33
C LYS A 67 -0.08 11.64 -7.97
N LEU A 68 -0.52 10.72 -7.11
CA LEU A 68 -0.96 11.05 -5.75
C LEU A 68 0.16 11.68 -4.92
N LEU A 69 1.36 11.09 -4.93
CA LEU A 69 2.51 11.56 -4.16
C LEU A 69 3.08 12.89 -4.68
N THR A 70 2.92 13.19 -5.97
CA THR A 70 3.46 14.42 -6.59
C THR A 70 2.46 15.56 -6.67
N THR A 71 1.15 15.27 -6.61
CA THR A 71 0.11 16.29 -6.80
C THR A 71 -0.91 16.38 -5.65
N GLY A 72 -0.87 15.43 -4.71
CA GLY A 72 -1.89 15.27 -3.66
C GLY A 72 -3.24 14.76 -4.19
N ARG A 73 -3.31 14.29 -5.45
CA ARG A 73 -4.54 13.82 -6.11
C ARG A 73 -4.27 12.58 -6.98
N GLU A 74 -5.21 11.63 -6.99
CA GLU A 74 -5.16 10.41 -7.83
C GLU A 74 -5.74 10.61 -9.23
#